data_AF-A0A7J3P1J5-F1
#
_entry.id   AF-A0A7J3P1J5-F1
#
_cell.length_a   1.000
_cell.length_b   1.000
_cell.length_c   1.000
_cell.angle_alpha   90.00
_cell.angle_beta   90.00
_cell.angle_gamma   90.00
#
_symmetry.space_group_name_H-M   'P 1'
#
loop_
_entity.id
_entity.type
_entity.pdbx_description
1 polymer ?
#
loop_
_entity_poly.entity_id
_entity_poly.type
_entity_poly.pdbx_seq_one_letter_code
_entity_poly.pdbx_strand_id
1 'polypeptide(L)'
;YVKAGFRDLSLALGVTFEMHASSFLELLLEEMGYPQARVEKKYLVEDGEVVDIDMFCEEPLVVGEVTTHIATAEAAKAEVEKLLRRVRLVERKYGRKVDLVVLTASTVTPEAHEELRRSSREHGIRLVLGREIEERLTI
;
A
#
# COMPACT_ATOMS: atom_id res chain seq x y z
N TYR A 1 14.28 -7.84 -16.96
CA TYR A 1 15.48 -6.97 -17.09
C TYR A 1 15.33 -5.60 -16.45
N VAL A 2 14.17 -4.92 -16.49
CA VAL A 2 13.98 -3.60 -15.84
C VAL A 2 13.87 -3.69 -14.30
N LYS A 3 13.29 -4.77 -13.75
CA LYS A 3 13.01 -4.93 -12.31
C LYS A 3 14.27 -4.99 -11.42
N ALA A 4 15.29 -5.78 -11.80
CA ALA A 4 16.54 -5.90 -11.04
C ALA A 4 17.34 -4.58 -11.01
N GLY A 5 17.37 -3.84 -12.13
CA GLY A 5 18.06 -2.56 -12.21
C GLY A 5 17.41 -1.46 -11.35
N PHE A 6 16.10 -1.55 -11.10
CA PHE A 6 15.40 -0.59 -10.24
C PHE A 6 15.79 -0.76 -8.76
N ARG A 7 15.93 -2.01 -8.30
CA ARG A 7 16.38 -2.32 -6.93
C ARG A 7 17.78 -1.79 -6.64
N ASP A 8 18.71 -2.03 -7.54
CA ASP A 8 20.10 -1.61 -7.38
C ASP A 8 20.21 -0.07 -7.36
N LEU A 9 19.35 0.61 -8.13
CA LEU A 9 19.25 2.08 -8.11
C LEU A 9 18.68 2.59 -6.77
N SER A 10 17.62 1.97 -6.24
CA SER A 10 17.01 2.38 -4.97
C SER A 10 17.95 2.19 -3.77
N LEU A 11 18.74 1.12 -3.76
CA LEU A 11 19.78 0.88 -2.75
C LEU A 11 20.92 1.91 -2.85
N ALA A 12 21.35 2.25 -4.07
CA ALA A 12 22.38 3.26 -4.31
C ALA A 12 21.93 4.69 -3.96
N LEU A 13 20.62 4.97 -4.00
CA LEU A 13 20.03 6.29 -3.73
C LEU A 13 19.52 6.47 -2.29
N GLY A 14 19.61 5.46 -1.42
CA GLY A 14 19.15 5.57 -0.02
C GLY A 14 17.64 5.80 0.12
N VAL A 15 16.85 5.04 -0.63
CA VAL A 15 15.41 5.25 -0.83
C VAL A 15 14.56 4.80 0.38
N THR A 16 13.45 5.48 0.66
CA THR A 16 12.54 5.19 1.78
C THR A 16 11.64 3.97 1.53
N PHE A 17 11.18 3.28 2.58
CA PHE A 17 10.29 2.11 2.48
C PHE A 17 8.98 2.40 1.72
N GLU A 18 8.45 3.62 1.83
CA GLU A 18 7.27 4.06 1.08
C GLU A 18 7.48 4.01 -0.44
N MET A 19 8.64 4.47 -0.93
CA MET A 19 8.94 4.41 -2.35
C MET A 19 9.10 2.95 -2.83
N HIS A 20 9.68 2.07 -1.99
CA HIS A 20 9.71 0.63 -2.29
C HIS A 20 8.32 0.01 -2.37
N ALA A 21 7.42 0.38 -1.46
CA ALA A 21 6.03 -0.10 -1.47
C ALA A 21 5.29 0.34 -2.75
N SER A 22 5.44 1.60 -3.16
CA SER A 22 4.84 2.12 -4.40
C SER A 22 5.35 1.40 -5.63
N SER A 23 6.67 1.23 -5.77
CA SER A 23 7.25 0.51 -6.91
C SER A 23 6.84 -0.96 -6.94
N PHE A 24 6.77 -1.62 -5.78
CA PHE A 24 6.25 -2.99 -5.69
C PHE A 24 4.80 -3.07 -6.17
N LEU A 25 3.96 -2.10 -5.80
CA LEU A 25 2.58 -2.05 -6.23
C LEU A 25 2.44 -1.79 -7.74
N GLU A 26 3.27 -0.93 -8.33
CA GLU A 26 3.32 -0.76 -9.80
C GLU A 26 3.64 -2.09 -10.51
N LEU A 27 4.60 -2.86 -10.00
CA LEU A 27 4.94 -4.18 -10.55
C LEU A 27 3.77 -5.18 -10.44
N LEU A 28 3.04 -5.15 -9.32
CA LEU A 28 1.85 -5.97 -9.13
C LEU A 28 0.75 -5.58 -10.11
N LEU A 29 0.54 -4.29 -10.33
CA LEU A 29 -0.45 -3.77 -11.28
C LEU A 29 -0.09 -4.11 -12.73
N GLU A 30 1.20 -4.05 -13.09
CA GLU A 30 1.70 -4.52 -14.38
C GLU A 30 1.36 -6.01 -14.59
N GLU A 31 1.63 -6.86 -13.59
CA GLU A 31 1.30 -8.29 -13.63
C GLU A 31 -0.22 -8.55 -13.71
N MET A 32 -1.04 -7.62 -13.19
CA MET A 32 -2.50 -7.66 -13.29
C MET A 32 -3.04 -7.11 -14.62
N GLY A 33 -2.17 -6.67 -15.55
CA GLY A 33 -2.56 -6.18 -16.86
C GLY A 33 -2.65 -4.65 -16.99
N TYR A 34 -2.10 -3.90 -16.02
CA TYR A 34 -2.05 -2.44 -16.02
C TYR A 34 -0.61 -1.92 -16.14
N PRO A 35 0.08 -2.13 -17.28
CA PRO A 35 1.50 -1.80 -17.43
C PRO A 35 1.82 -0.29 -17.44
N GLN A 36 0.79 0.56 -17.51
CA GLN A 36 0.93 2.02 -17.47
C GLN A 36 0.50 2.61 -16.13
N ALA A 37 0.08 1.78 -15.17
CA ALA A 37 -0.32 2.25 -13.84
C ALA A 37 0.88 2.91 -13.14
N ARG A 38 0.62 4.07 -12.54
CA ARG A 38 1.57 4.81 -11.70
C ARG A 38 1.01 4.94 -10.31
N VAL A 39 1.85 4.66 -9.32
CA VAL A 39 1.49 4.74 -7.90
C VAL A 39 2.21 5.92 -7.29
N GLU A 40 1.44 6.93 -6.90
CA GLU A 40 1.95 8.18 -6.37
C GLU A 40 1.25 8.53 -5.06
N LYS A 41 1.85 9.45 -4.29
CA LYS A 41 1.19 10.02 -3.12
C LYS A 41 0.07 10.96 -3.56
N LYS A 42 -1.09 10.90 -2.91
CA LYS A 42 -2.24 11.75 -3.22
C LYS A 42 -2.68 12.53 -1.99
N TYR A 43 -2.97 13.81 -2.19
CA TYR A 43 -3.54 14.69 -1.17
C TYR A 43 -4.99 14.98 -1.52
N LEU A 44 -5.89 14.65 -0.60
CA LEU A 44 -7.31 14.97 -0.69
C LEU A 44 -7.70 15.94 0.44
N VAL A 45 -8.87 16.57 0.32
CA VAL A 45 -9.44 17.41 1.37
C VAL A 45 -10.75 16.80 1.81
N GLU A 46 -10.91 16.61 3.12
CA GLU A 46 -12.13 16.17 3.79
C GLU A 46 -12.39 17.12 4.95
N ASP A 47 -13.57 17.75 5.00
CA ASP A 47 -13.97 18.68 6.07
C ASP A 47 -12.96 19.81 6.40
N GLY A 48 -12.19 20.24 5.40
CA GLY A 48 -11.17 21.30 5.55
C GLY A 48 -9.79 20.80 6.00
N GLU A 49 -9.65 19.50 6.25
CA GLU A 49 -8.37 18.86 6.60
C GLU A 49 -7.75 18.17 5.38
N VAL A 50 -6.42 18.20 5.29
CA VAL A 50 -5.68 17.48 4.25
C VAL A 50 -5.54 16.02 4.68
N VAL A 51 -6.02 15.12 3.83
CA VAL A 51 -5.89 13.67 3.98
C VAL A 51 -4.85 13.17 2.99
N ASP A 52 -3.75 12.66 3.54
CA ASP A 52 -2.68 12.03 2.78
C ASP A 52 -3.05 10.59 2.45
N ILE A 53 -2.78 10.16 1.22
CA ILE A 53 -2.87 8.77 0.77
C ILE A 53 -1.50 8.38 0.25
N ASP A 54 -0.85 7.42 0.90
CA ASP A 54 0.55 7.08 0.65
C ASP A 54 0.74 6.45 -0.74
N MET A 55 -0.21 5.61 -1.16
CA MET A 55 -0.19 4.96 -2.47
C MET A 55 -1.53 5.16 -3.18
N PHE A 56 -1.52 5.83 -4.32
CA PHE A 56 -2.71 6.09 -5.11
C PHE A 56 -2.44 5.83 -6.60
N CYS A 57 -3.36 5.14 -7.25
CA CYS A 57 -3.43 5.03 -8.70
C CYS A 57 -4.86 5.39 -9.12
N GLU A 58 -5.03 6.19 -10.16
CA GLU A 58 -6.37 6.57 -10.63
C GLU A 58 -6.98 5.54 -11.58
N GLU A 59 -6.14 4.86 -12.38
CA GLU A 59 -6.55 3.80 -13.31
C GLU A 59 -5.51 2.65 -13.30
N PRO A 60 -5.85 1.50 -12.68
CA PRO A 60 -7.09 1.22 -11.95
C PRO A 60 -7.17 2.07 -10.67
N LEU A 61 -8.36 2.24 -10.10
CA LEU A 61 -8.51 3.01 -8.87
C LEU A 61 -7.96 2.21 -7.69
N VAL A 62 -6.79 2.59 -7.21
CA VAL A 62 -6.08 1.91 -6.13
C VAL A 62 -5.84 2.87 -4.98
N VAL A 63 -6.04 2.37 -3.76
CA VAL A 63 -5.73 3.10 -2.52
C VAL A 63 -4.88 2.20 -1.65
N GLY A 64 -3.76 2.73 -1.18
CA GLY A 64 -2.89 2.01 -0.28
C GLY A 64 -2.29 2.85 0.83
N GLU A 65 -1.96 2.15 1.91
CA GLU A 65 -1.33 2.66 3.13
C GLU A 65 0.04 2.02 3.31
N VAL A 66 1.01 2.79 3.79
CA VAL A 66 2.33 2.27 4.16
C VAL A 66 2.61 2.53 5.64
N THR A 67 2.92 1.47 6.38
CA THR A 67 3.26 1.54 7.81
C THR A 67 4.60 0.87 8.07
N THR A 68 5.51 1.50 8.80
CA THR A 68 6.85 0.93 9.03
C THR A 68 6.87 -0.09 10.16
N HIS A 69 6.12 0.15 11.24
CA HIS A 69 6.12 -0.72 12.41
C HIS A 69 4.73 -0.86 13.02
N ILE A 70 4.28 -2.09 13.23
CA ILE A 70 3.02 -2.42 13.91
C ILE A 70 3.30 -3.45 14.99
N ALA A 71 3.16 -3.03 16.25
CA ALA A 71 3.57 -3.82 17.41
C ALA A 71 2.46 -4.63 18.07
N THR A 72 1.20 -4.20 17.97
CA THR A 72 0.06 -4.81 18.69
C THR A 72 -1.14 -5.04 17.78
N ALA A 73 -2.08 -5.87 18.23
CA ALA A 73 -3.36 -6.09 17.55
C ALA A 73 -4.19 -4.80 17.45
N GLU A 74 -4.18 -3.95 18.46
CA GLU A 74 -4.88 -2.65 18.46
C GLU A 74 -4.30 -1.71 17.41
N ALA A 75 -2.97 -1.65 17.30
CA ALA A 75 -2.30 -0.86 16.27
C ALA A 75 -2.65 -1.40 14.87
N ALA A 76 -2.67 -2.72 14.69
CA ALA A 76 -3.09 -3.34 13.45
C ALA A 76 -4.53 -2.95 13.04
N LYS A 77 -5.47 -2.97 13.98
CA LYS A 77 -6.86 -2.53 13.75
C LYS A 77 -6.92 -1.06 13.36
N ALA A 78 -6.20 -0.19 14.07
CA ALA A 78 -6.17 1.23 13.78
C ALA A 78 -5.67 1.54 12.36
N GLU A 79 -4.64 0.81 11.89
CA GLU A 79 -4.11 0.95 10.54
C GLU A 79 -5.12 0.50 9.47
N VAL A 80 -5.82 -0.61 9.69
CA VAL A 80 -6.90 -1.06 8.80
C VAL A 80 -8.05 -0.05 8.76
N GLU A 81 -8.50 0.45 9.91
CA GLU A 81 -9.57 1.45 9.97
C GLU A 81 -9.19 2.76 9.28
N LYS A 82 -7.94 3.19 9.42
CA LYS A 82 -7.40 4.37 8.72
C LYS A 82 -7.46 4.19 7.20
N LEU A 83 -6.99 3.05 6.69
CA LEU A 83 -7.06 2.73 5.27
C LEU A 83 -8.51 2.70 4.77
N LEU A 84 -9.43 2.08 5.52
CA LEU A 84 -10.85 2.04 5.14
C LEU A 84 -11.51 3.43 5.12
N ARG A 85 -11.11 4.36 6.00
CA ARG A 85 -11.55 5.76 5.92
C ARG A 85 -11.09 6.41 4.62
N ARG A 86 -9.82 6.24 4.25
CA ARG A 86 -9.23 6.77 3.01
C ARG A 86 -9.91 6.17 1.77
N VAL A 87 -10.20 4.87 1.76
CA VAL A 87 -10.97 4.21 0.70
C VAL A 87 -12.33 4.88 0.53
N ARG A 88 -13.09 5.06 1.62
CA ARG A 88 -14.41 5.73 1.55
C ARG A 88 -14.33 7.15 1.01
N LEU A 89 -13.29 7.91 1.38
CA LEU A 89 -13.07 9.26 0.86
C LEU A 89 -12.83 9.23 -0.65
N VAL A 90 -11.95 8.34 -1.12
CA VAL A 90 -11.63 8.18 -2.54
C VAL A 90 -12.86 7.73 -3.33
N GLU A 91 -13.61 6.73 -2.86
CA GLU A 91 -14.82 6.26 -3.55
C GLU A 91 -15.85 7.38 -3.72
N ARG A 92 -16.08 8.19 -2.68
CA ARG A 92 -16.99 9.35 -2.78
C ARG A 92 -16.49 10.39 -3.76
N LYS A 93 -15.18 10.67 -3.77
CA LYS A 93 -14.58 11.66 -4.67
C LYS A 93 -14.63 11.25 -6.14
N TYR A 94 -14.39 9.97 -6.43
CA TYR A 94 -14.29 9.45 -7.78
C TYR A 94 -15.59 8.82 -8.29
N GLY A 95 -16.61 8.68 -7.44
CA GLY A 95 -17.93 8.16 -7.81
C GLY A 95 -17.95 6.69 -8.22
N ARG A 96 -16.90 5.93 -7.89
CA ARG A 96 -16.75 4.50 -8.20
C ARG A 96 -16.06 3.76 -7.06
N LYS A 97 -16.21 2.44 -7.04
CA LYS A 97 -15.52 1.56 -6.09
C LYS A 97 -14.02 1.50 -6.39
N VAL A 98 -13.22 1.38 -5.34
CA VAL A 98 -11.78 1.14 -5.46
C VAL A 98 -11.58 -0.30 -5.97
N ASP A 99 -10.75 -0.46 -6.99
CA ASP A 99 -10.47 -1.74 -7.65
C ASP A 99 -9.50 -2.60 -6.83
N LEU A 100 -8.58 -1.97 -6.09
CA LEU A 100 -7.63 -2.64 -5.21
C LEU A 100 -7.31 -1.78 -3.98
N VAL A 101 -7.40 -2.41 -2.80
CA VAL A 101 -7.02 -1.80 -1.52
C VAL A 101 -5.79 -2.50 -0.98
N VAL A 102 -4.74 -1.75 -0.63
CA VAL A 102 -3.43 -2.32 -0.24
C VAL A 102 -2.98 -1.79 1.12
N LEU A 103 -2.55 -2.68 2.00
CA LEU A 103 -1.87 -2.30 3.25
C LEU A 103 -0.46 -2.89 3.22
N THR A 104 0.54 -2.03 3.26
CA THR A 104 1.95 -2.43 3.27
C THR A 104 2.56 -2.17 4.65
N ALA A 105 3.11 -3.21 5.28
CA ALA A 105 3.76 -3.07 6.59
C ALA A 105 5.21 -3.61 6.55
N SER A 106 6.21 -2.82 6.96
CA SER A 106 7.61 -3.29 6.96
C SER A 106 7.84 -4.35 8.04
N THR A 107 7.66 -3.97 9.32
CA THR A 107 7.91 -4.85 10.47
C THR A 107 6.65 -5.02 11.30
N VAL A 108 6.27 -6.27 11.55
CA VAL A 108 5.07 -6.61 12.33
C VAL A 108 5.41 -7.70 13.35
N THR A 109 4.84 -7.60 14.55
CA THR A 109 4.91 -8.68 15.56
C THR A 109 3.99 -9.85 15.16
N PRO A 110 4.17 -11.06 15.72
CA PRO A 110 3.28 -12.19 15.43
C PRO A 110 1.80 -11.90 15.73
N GLU A 111 1.52 -11.25 16.86
CA GLU A 111 0.16 -10.85 17.25
C GLU A 111 -0.45 -9.85 16.25
N ALA A 112 0.29 -8.79 15.91
CA ALA A 112 -0.15 -7.83 14.90
C ALA A 112 -0.34 -8.51 13.52
N HIS A 113 0.52 -9.47 13.17
CA HIS A 113 0.43 -10.21 11.92
C HIS A 113 -0.86 -11.03 11.80
N GLU A 114 -1.26 -11.72 12.87
CA GLU A 114 -2.52 -12.49 12.90
C GLU A 114 -3.72 -11.56 12.74
N GLU A 115 -3.73 -10.43 13.46
CA GLU A 115 -4.80 -9.46 13.38
C GLU A 115 -4.89 -8.78 12.01
N LEU A 116 -3.75 -8.36 11.43
CA LEU A 116 -3.69 -7.82 10.06
C LEU A 116 -4.20 -8.84 9.05
N ARG A 117 -3.76 -10.11 9.12
CA ARG A 117 -4.25 -11.14 8.18
C ARG A 117 -5.75 -11.34 8.30
N ARG A 118 -6.29 -11.39 9.52
CA ARG A 118 -7.71 -11.57 9.79
C ARG A 118 -8.51 -10.40 9.21
N SER A 119 -8.17 -9.18 9.63
CA SER A 119 -8.88 -7.95 9.25
C SER A 119 -8.71 -7.61 7.77
N SER A 120 -7.55 -7.86 7.17
CA SER A 120 -7.36 -7.66 5.73
C SER A 120 -8.23 -8.61 4.90
N ARG A 121 -8.35 -9.89 5.29
CA ARG A 121 -9.24 -10.85 4.61
C ARG A 121 -10.71 -10.45 4.71
N GLU A 122 -11.13 -10.04 5.91
CA GLU A 122 -12.51 -9.59 6.18
C GLU A 122 -12.93 -8.43 5.27
N HIS A 123 -12.01 -7.51 4.98
CA HIS A 123 -12.29 -6.29 4.23
C HIS A 123 -11.79 -6.31 2.77
N GLY A 124 -11.27 -7.44 2.27
CA GLY A 124 -10.73 -7.55 0.91
C GLY A 124 -9.47 -6.72 0.67
N ILE A 125 -8.67 -6.45 1.71
CA ILE A 125 -7.42 -5.71 1.64
C ILE A 125 -6.28 -6.67 1.25
N ARG A 126 -5.48 -6.27 0.27
CA ARG A 126 -4.21 -6.91 -0.05
C ARG A 126 -3.17 -6.49 0.98
N LEU A 127 -2.88 -7.39 1.93
CA LEU A 127 -1.76 -7.21 2.86
C LEU A 127 -0.44 -7.55 2.16
N VAL A 128 0.54 -6.66 2.28
CA VAL A 128 1.92 -6.85 1.79
C VAL A 128 2.87 -6.60 2.96
N LEU A 129 3.77 -7.54 3.22
CA LEU A 129 4.75 -7.41 4.31
C LEU A 129 6.15 -7.14 3.79
N GLY A 130 6.99 -6.44 4.57
CA GLY A 130 8.35 -6.07 4.18
C GLY A 130 9.16 -7.25 3.64
N ARG A 131 9.12 -8.39 4.32
CA ARG A 131 9.77 -9.65 3.86
C ARG A 131 9.30 -10.11 2.46
N GLU A 132 8.02 -9.93 2.13
CA GLU A 132 7.46 -10.35 0.83
C GLU A 132 7.93 -9.41 -0.29
N ILE A 133 8.08 -8.12 0.02
CA ILE A 133 8.68 -7.14 -0.89
C ILE A 133 10.14 -7.51 -1.14
N GLU A 134 10.91 -7.78 -0.09
CA GLU A 134 12.33 -8.18 -0.18
C GLU A 134 12.53 -9.44 -1.02
N GLU A 135 11.73 -10.48 -0.80
CA GLU A 135 11.77 -11.73 -1.58
C GLU A 135 11.50 -11.47 -3.07
N ARG A 136 10.44 -10.71 -3.41
CA ARG A 136 10.09 -10.44 -4.81
C ARG A 136 11.04 -9.50 -5.53
N LEU A 137 11.73 -8.64 -4.80
CA LEU A 137 12.79 -7.79 -5.34
C LEU A 137 14.10 -8.58 -5.55
N THR A 138 14.27 -9.75 -4.94
CA THR A 138 15.53 -10.53 -4.98
C THR A 138 15.59 -11.60 -6.06
N ILE A 139 14.47 -11.92 -6.68
CA ILE A 139 14.34 -12.93 -7.74
C ILE A 139 14.45 -12.26 -9.12
#